data_AF-A0A447MUW1-F1
#
_entry.id   AF-A0A447MUW1-F1
#
_cell.length_a   1.000
_cell.length_b   1.000
_cell.length_c   1.000
_cell.angle_alpha   90.00
_cell.angle_beta   90.00
_cell.angle_gamma   90.00
#
_symmetry.space_group_name_H-M   'P 1'
#
loop_
_entity.id
_entity.type
_entity.pdbx_description
1 polymer ?
#
loop_
_entity_poly.entity_id
_entity_poly.type
_entity_poly.pdbx_seq_one_letter_code
_entity_poly.pdbx_strand_id
1 'polypeptide(L)'
;MANASYPTGVENHGGSLRIWFLYKGKRVRENLGIPDTAKNRKIAGELRSSVCFAIRMGNFNYVEKFPNSPNLARFGQDRKEITVLELTERWSRAERMEISSNTMSRYESIIKNMLPLIGENKMVSAVTTEDLLYVRKELLTGFQVMKKDHRTQVKGRKSSHSE
;
A
#
# COMPACT_ATOMS: atom_id res chain seq x y z
N MET A 1 8.52 -40.78 23.77
CA MET A 1 7.34 -39.94 23.50
C MET A 1 7.13 -39.91 21.99
N ALA A 2 5.96 -40.29 21.48
CA ALA A 2 5.73 -40.32 20.04
C ALA A 2 5.88 -38.92 19.45
N ASN A 3 6.75 -38.75 18.44
CA ASN A 3 6.86 -37.50 17.72
C ASN A 3 5.51 -37.18 17.08
N ALA A 4 4.82 -36.20 17.65
CA ALA A 4 3.62 -35.63 17.07
C ALA A 4 3.94 -35.14 15.64
N SER A 5 3.43 -35.85 14.63
CA SER A 5 3.55 -35.39 13.24
C SER A 5 2.61 -34.20 13.06
N TYR A 6 3.19 -33.02 12.84
CA TYR A 6 2.45 -31.80 12.54
C TYR A 6 2.43 -31.58 11.02
N PRO A 7 1.28 -31.19 10.44
CA PRO A 7 1.24 -30.75 9.06
C PRO A 7 2.16 -29.56 8.81
N THR A 8 2.66 -29.41 7.58
CA THR A 8 3.57 -28.34 7.20
C THR A 8 3.01 -26.97 7.60
N GLY A 9 3.76 -26.22 8.40
CA GLY A 9 3.34 -24.89 8.84
C GLY A 9 2.49 -24.87 10.10
N VAL A 10 2.19 -26.01 10.73
CA VAL A 10 1.46 -26.10 12.00
C VAL A 10 2.44 -26.42 13.13
N GLU A 11 2.31 -25.77 14.27
CA GLU A 11 3.13 -26.04 15.45
C GLU A 11 2.34 -25.80 16.75
N ASN A 12 2.70 -26.50 17.83
CA ASN A 12 2.17 -26.26 19.16
C ASN A 12 2.93 -25.09 19.81
N HIS A 13 2.19 -24.17 20.43
CA HIS A 13 2.69 -23.07 21.21
C HIS A 13 1.84 -22.86 22.46
N GLY A 14 2.41 -23.17 23.63
CA GLY A 14 1.74 -22.99 24.92
C GLY A 14 0.47 -23.83 25.08
N GLY A 15 0.38 -25.00 24.45
CA GLY A 15 -0.80 -25.87 24.49
C GLY A 15 -1.85 -25.58 23.41
N SER A 16 -1.68 -24.48 22.67
CA SER A 16 -2.53 -24.09 21.54
C SER A 16 -1.80 -24.28 20.21
N LEU A 17 -2.54 -24.50 19.12
CA LEU A 17 -1.96 -24.58 17.78
C LEU A 17 -1.81 -23.19 17.15
N ARG A 18 -0.67 -22.97 16.50
CA ARG A 18 -0.45 -21.83 15.62
C ARG A 18 -0.03 -22.28 14.24
N ILE A 19 -0.27 -21.45 13.24
CA ILE A 19 0.18 -21.66 11.87
C ILE A 19 1.18 -20.60 11.45
N TRP A 20 2.12 -20.98 10.58
CA TRP A 20 3.02 -20.05 9.93
C TRP A 20 2.95 -20.12 8.41
N PHE A 21 3.04 -18.95 7.79
CA PHE A 21 3.03 -18.77 6.35
C PHE A 21 3.85 -17.53 5.96
N LEU A 22 4.16 -17.38 4.69
CA LEU A 22 4.82 -16.18 4.15
C LEU A 22 3.75 -15.23 3.64
N TYR A 23 3.79 -13.98 4.08
CA TYR A 23 2.93 -12.92 3.58
C TYR A 23 3.72 -11.62 3.45
N LYS A 24 3.60 -10.95 2.30
CA LYS A 24 4.35 -9.71 1.97
C LYS A 24 5.86 -9.84 2.27
N GLY A 25 6.46 -10.97 1.89
CA GLY A 25 7.89 -11.27 2.07
C GLY A 25 8.34 -11.56 3.50
N LYS A 26 7.43 -11.59 4.49
CA LYS A 26 7.74 -11.85 5.90
C LYS A 26 7.09 -13.15 6.37
N ARG A 27 7.78 -13.88 7.24
CA ARG A 27 7.20 -15.04 7.93
C ARG A 27 6.25 -14.53 9.02
N VAL A 28 4.99 -14.92 8.91
CA VAL A 28 3.91 -14.59 9.83
C VAL A 28 3.54 -15.83 10.63
N ARG A 29 3.26 -15.65 11.93
CA ARG A 29 2.76 -16.71 12.82
C ARG A 29 1.44 -16.26 13.42
N GLU A 30 0.39 -17.05 13.22
CA GLU A 30 -0.96 -16.78 13.72
C GLU A 30 -1.39 -17.88 14.69
N ASN A 31 -1.77 -17.49 15.91
CA ASN A 31 -2.33 -18.42 16.88
C ASN A 31 -3.80 -18.68 16.55
N LEU A 32 -4.20 -19.95 16.51
CA LEU A 32 -5.58 -20.34 16.23
C LEU A 32 -6.43 -20.43 17.51
N GLY A 33 -5.81 -20.41 18.69
CA GLY A 33 -6.51 -20.53 19.98
C GLY A 33 -7.12 -21.91 20.23
N ILE A 34 -6.85 -22.91 19.37
CA ILE A 34 -7.38 -24.26 19.49
C ILE A 34 -6.37 -25.19 20.18
N PRO A 35 -6.82 -26.13 21.04
CA PRO A 35 -5.92 -27.09 21.69
C PRO A 35 -5.21 -28.02 20.70
N ASP A 36 -4.05 -28.51 21.10
CA ASP A 36 -3.27 -29.46 20.31
C ASP A 36 -3.87 -30.88 20.33
N THR A 37 -4.80 -31.14 19.41
CA THR A 37 -5.38 -32.47 19.16
C THR A 37 -5.13 -32.91 17.71
N ALA A 38 -5.13 -34.22 17.43
CA ALA A 38 -4.95 -34.73 16.08
C ALA A 38 -5.96 -34.16 15.07
N LYS A 39 -7.23 -34.00 15.49
CA LYS A 39 -8.28 -33.35 14.69
C LYS A 39 -7.95 -31.88 14.40
N ASN A 40 -7.53 -31.13 15.43
CA ASN A 40 -7.21 -29.71 15.29
C ASN A 40 -5.94 -29.49 14.46
N ARG A 41 -4.95 -30.39 14.51
CA ARG A 41 -3.76 -30.34 13.63
C ARG A 41 -4.16 -30.43 12.16
N LYS A 42 -5.07 -31.34 11.81
CA LYS A 42 -5.58 -31.48 10.45
C LYS A 42 -6.27 -30.20 9.98
N ILE A 43 -7.18 -29.66 10.78
CA ILE A 43 -7.90 -28.40 10.49
C ILE A 43 -6.92 -27.24 10.33
N ALA A 44 -5.91 -27.13 11.20
CA ALA A 44 -4.88 -26.10 11.11
C ALA A 44 -4.06 -26.21 9.80
N GLY A 45 -3.75 -27.44 9.37
CA GLY A 45 -3.06 -27.70 8.10
C GLY A 45 -3.89 -27.30 6.88
N GLU A 46 -5.19 -27.61 6.88
CA GLU A 46 -6.13 -27.22 5.83
C GLU A 46 -6.28 -25.69 5.76
N LEU A 47 -6.44 -25.05 6.92
CA LEU A 47 -6.51 -23.59 7.05
C LEU A 47 -5.26 -22.91 6.47
N ARG A 48 -4.07 -23.39 6.85
CA ARG A 48 -2.79 -22.86 6.34
C ARG A 48 -2.66 -23.06 4.84
N SER A 49 -3.14 -24.19 4.31
CA SER A 49 -3.15 -24.46 2.87
C SER A 49 -4.07 -23.50 2.11
N SER A 50 -5.27 -23.24 2.64
CA SER A 50 -6.22 -22.26 2.11
C SER A 50 -5.65 -20.83 2.11
N VAL A 51 -4.98 -20.43 3.20
CA VAL A 51 -4.30 -19.12 3.30
C VAL A 51 -3.19 -19.00 2.25
N CYS A 52 -2.29 -19.98 2.17
CA CYS A 52 -1.22 -19.97 1.17
C CYS A 52 -1.76 -19.92 -0.27
N PHE A 53 -2.88 -20.60 -0.54
CA PHE A 53 -3.55 -20.55 -1.83
C PHE A 53 -4.07 -19.13 -2.13
N ALA A 54 -4.82 -18.52 -1.21
CA ALA A 54 -5.34 -17.17 -1.38
C ALA A 54 -4.22 -16.13 -1.59
N ILE A 55 -3.11 -16.26 -0.84
CA ILE A 55 -1.94 -15.37 -0.99
C ILE A 55 -1.36 -15.49 -2.39
N ARG A 56 -1.18 -16.72 -2.88
CA ARG A 56 -0.67 -16.98 -4.23
C ARG A 56 -1.61 -16.48 -5.32
N MET A 57 -2.92 -16.52 -5.10
CA MET A 57 -3.91 -15.98 -6.03
C MET A 57 -4.07 -14.45 -5.95
N GLY A 58 -3.38 -13.78 -5.01
CA GLY A 58 -3.45 -12.34 -4.84
C GLY A 58 -4.75 -11.82 -4.23
N ASN A 59 -5.64 -12.69 -3.76
CA ASN A 59 -6.96 -12.32 -3.21
C ASN A 59 -7.04 -12.52 -1.67
N PHE A 60 -5.89 -12.56 -1.00
CA PHE A 60 -5.85 -12.78 0.44
C PHE A 60 -6.06 -11.48 1.23
N ASN A 61 -7.22 -11.36 1.87
CA ASN A 61 -7.50 -10.33 2.86
C ASN A 61 -7.09 -10.80 4.26
N TYR A 62 -6.06 -10.17 4.83
CA TYR A 62 -5.53 -10.52 6.15
C TYR A 62 -6.54 -10.20 7.27
N VAL A 63 -7.20 -9.04 7.17
CA VAL A 63 -8.14 -8.54 8.19
C VAL A 63 -9.34 -9.48 8.30
N GLU A 64 -9.89 -9.88 7.16
CA GLU A 64 -11.02 -10.81 7.12
C GLU A 64 -10.64 -12.19 7.68
N LYS A 65 -9.43 -12.67 7.37
CA LYS A 65 -9.02 -14.01 7.80
C LYS A 65 -8.63 -14.08 9.27
N PHE A 66 -8.00 -13.03 9.80
CA PHE A 66 -7.49 -12.97 11.17
C PHE A 66 -7.90 -11.66 11.86
N PRO A 67 -9.20 -11.45 12.14
CA PRO A 67 -9.74 -10.17 12.62
C PRO A 67 -9.33 -9.81 14.06
N ASN A 68 -8.81 -10.77 14.82
CA ASN A 68 -8.33 -10.56 16.19
C ASN A 68 -6.80 -10.72 16.31
N SER A 69 -6.07 -10.67 15.19
CA SER A 69 -4.63 -10.90 15.20
C SER A 69 -3.85 -9.69 15.72
N PRO A 70 -2.81 -9.89 16.56
CA PRO A 70 -1.88 -8.82 16.93
C PRO A 70 -1.09 -8.29 15.73
N ASN A 71 -1.01 -9.05 14.63
CA ASN A 71 -0.35 -8.62 13.42
C ASN A 71 -1.21 -7.69 12.55
N LEU A 72 -2.45 -7.36 12.95
CA LEU A 72 -3.29 -6.40 12.22
C LEU A 72 -2.67 -5.00 12.13
N ALA A 73 -1.92 -4.55 13.13
CA ALA A 73 -1.18 -3.29 13.02
C ALA A 73 -0.14 -3.31 11.88
N ARG A 74 0.38 -4.50 11.53
CA ARG A 74 1.43 -4.70 10.52
C ARG A 74 0.88 -5.04 9.14
N PHE A 75 -0.22 -5.80 9.10
CA PHE A 75 -0.78 -6.38 7.88
C PHE A 75 -2.24 -6.02 7.64
N GLY A 76 -2.96 -5.58 8.68
CA GLY A 76 -4.34 -5.12 8.62
C GLY A 76 -4.49 -3.65 8.20
N GLN A 77 -3.37 -2.93 8.10
CA GLN A 77 -3.26 -1.93 7.05
C GLN A 77 -3.07 -2.69 5.73
N ASP A 78 -4.17 -3.23 5.19
CA ASP A 78 -4.31 -3.09 3.76
C ASP A 78 -4.06 -1.60 3.51
N ARG A 79 -2.94 -1.31 2.85
CA ARG A 79 -2.75 0.00 2.25
C ARG A 79 -4.00 0.11 1.40
N LYS A 80 -5.04 0.81 1.91
CA LYS A 80 -6.22 1.12 1.12
C LYS A 80 -5.62 1.58 -0.19
N GLU A 81 -5.88 0.84 -1.26
CA GLU A 81 -5.34 1.17 -2.56
C GLU A 81 -5.99 2.50 -2.90
N ILE A 82 -5.31 3.57 -2.51
CA ILE A 82 -5.74 4.92 -2.70
C ILE A 82 -5.05 5.43 -3.94
N THR A 83 -5.80 6.20 -4.69
CA THR A 83 -5.25 6.93 -5.82
C THR A 83 -4.41 8.11 -5.32
N VAL A 84 -3.56 8.64 -6.19
CA VAL A 84 -2.81 9.86 -5.89
C VAL A 84 -3.77 11.02 -5.57
N LEU A 85 -4.91 11.12 -6.26
CA LEU A 85 -5.95 12.11 -5.96
C LEU A 85 -6.46 11.98 -4.52
N GLU A 86 -6.91 10.79 -4.11
CA GLU A 86 -7.42 10.56 -2.75
C GLU A 86 -6.38 10.85 -1.67
N LEU A 87 -5.10 10.53 -1.93
CA LEU A 87 -4.01 10.87 -1.03
C LEU A 87 -3.91 12.40 -0.84
N THR A 88 -3.92 13.16 -1.94
CA THR A 88 -3.81 14.62 -1.88
C THR A 88 -5.00 15.28 -1.16
N GLU A 89 -6.22 14.78 -1.35
CA GLU A 89 -7.41 15.27 -0.64
C GLU A 89 -7.38 14.98 0.85
N ARG A 90 -6.86 13.80 1.25
CA ARG A 90 -6.70 13.45 2.66
C ARG A 90 -5.65 14.34 3.32
N TRP A 91 -4.51 14.54 2.67
CA TRP A 91 -3.46 15.41 3.17
C TRP A 91 -3.94 16.87 3.29
N SER A 92 -4.59 17.41 2.25
CA SER A 92 -5.09 18.79 2.29
C SER A 92 -6.11 19.02 3.41
N ARG A 93 -7.02 18.05 3.65
CA ARG A 93 -7.97 18.14 4.77
C ARG A 93 -7.30 18.17 6.15
N ALA A 94 -6.28 17.35 6.35
CA ALA A 94 -5.54 17.30 7.60
C ALA A 94 -4.74 18.60 7.83
N GLU A 95 -3.98 19.02 6.81
CA GLU A 95 -3.05 20.14 6.90
C GLU A 95 -3.76 21.50 7.00
N ARG A 96 -5.00 21.62 6.47
CA ARG A 96 -5.80 22.86 6.51
C ARG A 96 -6.01 23.41 7.92
N MET A 97 -5.96 22.55 8.94
CA MET A 97 -6.12 22.95 10.34
C MET A 97 -4.81 23.49 10.95
N GLU A 98 -3.66 23.16 10.35
CA GLU A 98 -2.33 23.44 10.91
C GLU A 98 -1.63 24.61 10.22
N ILE A 99 -1.96 24.89 8.95
CA ILE A 99 -1.27 25.93 8.16
C ILE A 99 -2.17 27.11 7.78
N SER A 100 -1.53 28.25 7.52
CA SER A 100 -2.25 29.45 7.06
C SER A 100 -2.96 29.24 5.72
N SER A 101 -4.06 29.96 5.50
CA SER A 101 -4.84 29.92 4.26
C SER A 101 -4.01 30.24 3.01
N ASN A 102 -3.08 31.19 3.10
CA ASN A 102 -2.18 31.55 2.00
C ASN A 102 -1.21 30.41 1.65
N THR A 103 -0.65 29.73 2.66
CA THR A 103 0.22 28.56 2.44
C THR A 103 -0.58 27.42 1.80
N MET A 104 -1.77 27.13 2.32
CA MET A 104 -2.63 26.08 1.75
C MET A 104 -3.01 26.36 0.30
N SER A 105 -3.38 27.60 -0.03
CA SER A 105 -3.72 27.98 -1.41
C SER A 105 -2.56 27.75 -2.40
N ARG A 106 -1.31 27.98 -1.95
CA ARG A 106 -0.11 27.66 -2.75
C ARG A 106 0.04 26.16 -2.95
N TYR A 107 -0.14 25.36 -1.89
CA TYR A 107 -0.08 23.91 -1.99
C TYR A 107 -1.16 23.33 -2.90
N GLU A 108 -2.41 23.81 -2.80
CA GLU A 108 -3.49 23.42 -3.68
C GLU A 108 -3.18 23.74 -5.15
N SER A 109 -2.58 24.90 -5.41
CA SER A 109 -2.13 25.26 -6.75
C SER A 109 -1.05 24.32 -7.26
N ILE A 110 -0.07 23.94 -6.43
CA ILE A 110 0.96 22.97 -6.80
C ILE A 110 0.33 21.60 -7.07
N ILE A 111 -0.48 21.08 -6.14
CA ILE A 111 -1.16 19.78 -6.26
C ILE A 111 -1.97 19.71 -7.56
N LYS A 112 -2.75 20.76 -7.87
CA LYS A 112 -3.56 20.84 -9.08
C LYS A 112 -2.73 20.73 -10.37
N ASN A 113 -1.51 21.26 -10.39
CA ASN A 113 -0.63 21.15 -11.56
C ASN A 113 0.11 19.80 -11.62
N MET A 114 0.40 19.21 -10.47
CA MET A 114 1.16 17.95 -10.37
C MET A 114 0.28 16.71 -10.61
N LEU A 115 -0.99 16.77 -10.21
CA LEU A 115 -1.93 15.66 -10.31
C LEU A 115 -2.05 15.08 -11.73
N PRO A 116 -2.24 15.89 -12.79
CA PRO A 116 -2.27 15.39 -14.16
C PRO A 116 -0.95 14.77 -14.64
N LEU A 117 0.19 15.26 -14.14
CA LEU A 117 1.52 14.78 -14.54
C LEU A 117 1.85 13.43 -13.89
N ILE A 118 1.45 13.22 -12.64
CA ILE A 118 1.68 11.96 -11.92
C ILE A 118 0.63 10.90 -12.33
N GLY A 119 -0.61 11.36 -12.55
CA GLY A 119 -1.79 10.55 -12.85
C GLY A 119 -2.72 10.47 -11.65
N GLU A 120 -3.83 11.22 -11.69
CA GLU A 120 -4.83 11.30 -10.60
C GLU A 120 -5.35 9.95 -10.14
N ASN A 121 -5.67 9.07 -11.10
CA ASN A 121 -6.23 7.74 -10.87
C ASN A 121 -5.16 6.66 -10.68
N LYS A 122 -3.86 7.01 -10.76
CA LYS A 122 -2.77 6.07 -10.51
C LYS A 122 -2.80 5.68 -9.03
N MET A 123 -2.62 4.39 -8.75
CA MET A 123 -2.47 3.93 -7.36
C MET A 123 -1.17 4.46 -6.77
N VAL A 124 -1.20 4.92 -5.52
CA VAL A 124 0.01 5.40 -4.83
C VAL A 124 1.09 4.30 -4.78
N SER A 125 0.69 3.04 -4.66
CA SER A 125 1.59 1.88 -4.71
C SER A 125 2.28 1.67 -6.06
N ALA A 126 1.71 2.21 -7.14
CA ALA A 126 2.21 2.08 -8.50
C ALA A 126 3.06 3.29 -8.94
N VAL A 127 3.20 4.33 -8.12
CA VAL A 127 4.08 5.46 -8.42
C VAL A 127 5.54 5.03 -8.21
N THR A 128 6.31 5.05 -9.29
CA THR A 128 7.72 4.68 -9.33
C THR A 128 8.62 5.90 -9.29
N THR A 129 9.92 5.69 -9.05
CA THR A 129 10.93 6.76 -9.18
C THR A 129 11.01 7.30 -10.62
N GLU A 130 10.80 6.44 -11.62
CA GLU A 130 10.82 6.83 -13.03
C GLU A 130 9.68 7.80 -13.37
N ASP A 131 8.48 7.57 -12.82
CA ASP A 131 7.36 8.51 -12.95
C ASP A 131 7.77 9.92 -12.47
N LEU A 132 8.47 10.00 -11.34
CA LEU A 132 8.93 11.28 -10.78
C LEU A 132 10.02 11.94 -11.64
N LEU A 133 10.87 11.15 -12.30
CA LEU A 133 11.86 11.67 -13.25
C LEU A 133 11.18 12.24 -14.50
N TYR A 134 10.15 11.57 -15.02
CA TYR A 134 9.36 12.07 -16.14
C TYR A 134 8.66 13.38 -15.78
N VAL A 135 8.00 13.42 -14.62
CA VAL A 135 7.36 14.63 -14.09
C VAL A 135 8.38 15.78 -13.99
N ARG A 136 9.58 15.53 -13.44
CA ARG A 136 10.65 16.53 -13.38
C ARG A 136 11.07 17.03 -14.76
N LYS A 137 11.23 16.12 -15.73
CA LYS A 137 11.57 16.48 -17.13
C LYS A 137 10.49 17.37 -17.75
N GLU A 138 9.22 17.04 -17.56
CA GLU A 138 8.08 17.82 -18.06
C GLU A 138 8.03 19.20 -17.42
N LEU A 139 8.28 19.32 -16.10
CA LEU A 139 8.33 20.62 -15.43
C LEU A 139 9.49 21.51 -15.91
N LEU A 140 10.61 20.92 -16.31
CA LEU A 140 11.80 21.67 -16.78
C LEU A 140 11.72 22.05 -18.26
N THR A 141 11.18 21.17 -19.10
CA THR A 141 11.30 21.26 -20.57
C THR A 141 9.98 21.34 -21.31
N GLY A 142 8.89 21.00 -20.60
CA GLY A 142 7.55 20.97 -21.12
C GLY A 142 6.95 22.36 -21.29
N PHE A 143 5.68 22.36 -21.63
CA PHE A 143 4.93 23.57 -21.83
C PHE A 143 4.14 23.93 -20.56
N GLN A 144 3.90 25.23 -20.35
CA GLN A 144 3.07 25.66 -19.23
C GLN A 144 1.67 25.04 -19.32
N VAL A 145 1.10 24.71 -18.16
CA VAL A 145 -0.31 24.33 -18.06
C VAL A 145 -1.16 25.56 -18.40
N MET A 146 -2.05 25.42 -19.39
CA MET A 146 -2.89 26.51 -19.87
C MET A 146 -3.94 26.88 -18.83
N LYS A 147 -4.00 28.17 -18.48
CA LYS A 147 -5.11 28.73 -17.69
C LYS A 147 -6.31 28.98 -18.60
N LYS A 148 -7.51 29.01 -18.03
CA LYS A 148 -8.80 29.16 -18.74
C LYS A 148 -8.84 30.35 -19.71
N ASP A 149 -8.08 31.40 -19.42
CA ASP A 149 -8.07 32.66 -20.20
C ASP A 149 -6.83 32.83 -21.08
N HIS A 150 -5.95 31.82 -21.13
CA HIS A 150 -4.73 31.86 -21.96
C HIS A 150 -5.00 31.18 -23.31
N ARG A 151 -4.61 31.82 -24.42
CA ARG A 151 -4.80 31.28 -25.78
C ARG A 151 -3.57 30.60 -26.37
N THR A 152 -2.39 30.85 -25.82
CA THR A 152 -1.12 30.31 -26.33
C THR A 152 -0.30 29.63 -25.25
N GLN A 153 0.17 28.43 -25.57
CA GLN A 153 1.03 27.66 -24.69
C GLN A 153 2.48 28.13 -24.82
N VAL A 154 3.07 28.57 -23.70
CA VAL A 154 4.47 29.00 -23.65
C VAL A 154 5.32 27.82 -23.20
N LYS A 155 6.36 27.52 -23.97
CA LYS A 155 7.36 26.52 -23.60
C LYS A 155 8.22 27.04 -22.44
N GLY A 156 8.49 26.18 -21.46
CA GLY A 156 9.37 26.51 -20.34
C GLY A 156 10.76 26.99 -20.80
N ARG A 157 11.42 27.80 -19.96
CA ARG A 157 12.77 28.30 -20.24
C ARG A 157 13.73 27.10 -20.31
N LYS A 158 14.37 26.90 -21.47
CA LYS A 158 15.46 25.91 -21.58
C LYS A 158 16.63 26.40 -20.72
N SER A 159 17.18 25.53 -19.87
CA SER A 159 18.51 25.78 -19.34
C SER A 159 19.52 25.66 -20.48
N SER A 160 20.25 26.73 -20.75
CA SER A 160 21.42 26.69 -21.64
C SER A 160 22.50 25.82 -20.99
N HIS A 161 22.50 24.53 -21.27
CA HIS A 161 23.72 23.74 -21.30
C HIS A 161 23.92 23.32 -22.74
N SER A 162 24.60 24.21 -23.47
CA SER A 162 25.32 23.90 -24.69
C SER A 162 26.58 23.12 -24.30
N GLU A 163 26.70 21.93 -24.91
CA GLU A 163 27.88 21.06 -25.09
C GLU A 163 28.67 20.59 -23.86
#